data_AF-A0A0B6XVS0-F1
#
_entry.id   AF-A0A0B6XVS0-F1
#
_cell.length_a   1.000
_cell.length_b   1.000
_cell.length_c   1.000
_cell.angle_alpha   90.00
_cell.angle_beta   90.00
_cell.angle_gamma   90.00
#
_symmetry.space_group_name_H-M   'P 1'
#
loop_
_entity.id
_entity.type
_entity.pdbx_description
1 polymer ?
#
loop_
_entity_poly.entity_id
_entity_poly.type
_entity_poly.pdbx_seq_one_letter_code
_entity_poly.pdbx_strand_id
1 'polypeptide(L)'
;SNYKLGKLLAVFCVLATLCTLSLSNTYQPNWVSLDTRPLPEWYAEAKFGIFIHWGVFSVPSFGSEWFWWSWQGSKSRDTVQFMKDNYPPDFTYPDFGSQFKAEF
;
A
#
# COMPACT_ATOMS: atom_id res chain seq x y z
N SER A 1 44.84 26.54 32.16
CA SER A 1 43.96 25.38 32.41
C SER A 1 43.37 24.88 31.08
N ASN A 2 44.22 24.54 30.10
CA ASN A 2 43.79 24.20 28.74
C ASN A 2 43.52 22.69 28.58
N TYR A 3 44.17 21.89 29.44
CA TYR A 3 43.98 20.43 29.51
C TYR A 3 42.56 20.02 29.93
N LYS A 4 41.94 20.78 30.86
CA LYS A 4 40.55 20.53 31.28
C LYS A 4 39.54 20.85 30.18
N LEU A 5 39.77 21.93 29.43
CA LEU A 5 38.92 22.35 28.32
C LEU A 5 38.99 21.37 27.13
N GLY A 6 40.19 20.87 26.80
CA GLY A 6 40.37 19.85 25.77
C GLY A 6 39.70 18.51 26.11
N LYS A 7 39.73 18.09 27.37
CA LYS A 7 38.98 16.91 27.85
C LYS A 7 37.47 17.12 27.75
N LEU A 8 36.99 18.31 28.12
CA LEU A 8 35.57 18.64 28.07
C LEU A 8 35.05 18.63 26.61
N LEU A 9 35.81 19.21 25.68
CA LEU A 9 35.50 19.17 24.26
C LEU A 9 35.50 17.73 23.71
N ALA A 10 36.49 16.91 24.09
CA ALA A 10 36.56 15.52 23.65
C ALA A 10 35.36 14.70 24.15
N VAL A 11 34.95 14.89 25.42
CA VAL A 11 33.74 14.25 25.98
C VAL A 11 32.48 14.72 25.26
N PHE A 12 32.37 16.01 24.96
CA PHE A 12 31.25 16.56 24.19
C PHE A 12 31.17 15.99 22.77
N CYS A 13 32.30 15.87 22.07
CA CYS A 13 32.35 15.25 20.74
C CYS A 13 31.97 13.76 20.77
N VAL A 14 32.40 13.01 21.79
CA VAL A 14 32.04 11.58 21.96
C VAL A 14 30.55 11.41 22.28
N LEU A 15 29.98 12.28 23.11
CA LEU A 15 28.55 12.26 23.41
C LEU A 15 27.70 12.65 22.18
N ALA A 16 28.18 13.60 21.38
CA ALA A 16 27.50 14.02 20.14
C ALA A 16 27.50 12.91 19.08
N THR A 17 28.60 12.15 18.91
CA THR A 17 28.66 11.02 17.97
C THR A 17 27.81 9.84 18.42
N LEU A 18 27.72 9.57 19.72
CA LEU A 18 26.79 8.56 20.28
C LEU A 18 25.33 8.92 20.06
N CYS A 19 24.99 10.22 20.01
CA CYS A 19 23.63 10.70 19.77
C CYS A 19 23.21 10.61 18.29
N THR A 20 24.17 10.70 17.35
CA THR A 20 23.91 10.57 15.90
C THR A 20 23.77 9.13 15.40
N LEU A 21 24.13 8.12 16.21
CA LEU A 21 23.73 6.72 16.01
C LEU A 21 22.25 6.56 16.37
N SER A 22 21.39 7.33 15.72
CA SER A 22 19.96 7.11 15.76
C SER A 22 19.68 5.74 15.18
N LEU A 23 19.26 4.83 16.05
CA LEU A 23 18.85 3.46 15.76
C LEU A 23 17.77 3.46 14.66
N SER A 24 18.16 3.20 13.42
CA SER A 24 17.26 2.49 12.52
C SER A 24 17.10 1.09 13.10
N ASN A 25 16.09 0.89 13.94
CA ASN A 25 15.71 -0.44 14.40
C ASN A 25 15.25 -1.24 13.18
N THR A 26 16.17 -1.99 12.59
CA THR A 26 15.86 -2.91 11.51
C THR A 26 14.99 -4.03 12.06
N TYR A 27 13.75 -4.11 11.58
CA TYR A 27 12.85 -5.18 11.95
C TYR A 27 13.38 -6.52 11.43
N GLN A 28 13.39 -7.52 12.30
CA GLN A 28 13.65 -8.89 11.90
C GLN A 28 12.35 -9.50 11.34
N PRO A 29 12.42 -10.49 10.42
CA PRO A 29 11.23 -11.13 9.85
C PRO A 29 10.60 -12.14 10.82
N ASN A 30 10.33 -11.71 12.07
CA ASN A 30 9.63 -12.47 13.08
C ASN A 30 8.66 -11.58 13.86
N TRP A 31 7.59 -12.18 14.40
CA TRP A 31 6.51 -11.45 15.06
C TRP A 31 6.98 -10.62 16.25
N VAL A 32 7.87 -11.17 17.07
CA VAL A 32 8.42 -10.48 18.26
C VAL A 32 9.04 -9.14 17.87
N SER A 33 9.75 -9.06 16.75
CA SER A 33 10.29 -7.80 16.25
C SER A 33 9.22 -6.91 15.63
N LEU A 34 8.34 -7.46 14.78
CA LEU A 34 7.35 -6.69 14.02
C LEU A 34 6.26 -6.06 14.91
N ASP A 35 5.94 -6.67 16.05
CA ASP A 35 4.92 -6.15 16.97
C ASP A 35 5.42 -4.95 17.79
N THR A 36 6.72 -4.66 17.77
CA THR A 36 7.29 -3.45 18.40
C THR A 36 7.09 -2.17 17.57
N ARG A 37 6.53 -2.27 16.36
CA ARG A 37 6.28 -1.13 15.46
C ARG A 37 5.27 -0.16 16.09
N PRO A 38 5.66 1.09 16.39
CA PRO A 38 4.69 2.08 16.86
C PRO A 38 3.75 2.49 15.71
N LEU A 39 2.52 2.87 16.07
CA LEU A 39 1.61 3.53 15.12
C LEU A 39 2.22 4.88 14.69
N PRO A 40 2.43 5.16 13.39
CA PRO A 40 2.96 6.44 12.95
C PRO A 40 2.06 7.60 13.36
N GLU A 41 2.64 8.67 13.90
CA GLU A 41 1.90 9.84 14.41
C GLU A 41 1.01 10.47 13.33
N TRP A 42 1.53 10.65 12.11
CA TRP A 42 0.74 11.19 10.99
C TRP A 42 -0.53 10.38 10.69
N TYR A 43 -0.48 9.06 10.85
CA TYR A 43 -1.65 8.19 10.61
C TYR A 43 -2.64 8.30 11.76
N ALA A 44 -2.14 8.40 12.99
CA ALA A 44 -2.96 8.66 14.16
C ALA A 44 -3.67 10.03 14.07
N GLU A 45 -3.03 11.04 13.51
CA GLU A 45 -3.54 12.41 13.38
C GLU A 45 -4.50 12.62 12.20
N ALA A 46 -4.36 11.89 11.09
CA ALA A 46 -5.12 12.12 9.86
C ALA A 46 -6.65 12.02 10.03
N LYS A 47 -7.13 11.14 10.93
CA LYS A 47 -8.54 10.85 11.31
C LYS A 47 -9.52 10.45 10.20
N PHE A 48 -9.28 10.83 8.94
CA PHE A 48 -10.14 10.57 7.80
C PHE A 48 -9.28 10.25 6.57
N GLY A 49 -9.74 9.29 5.77
CA GLY A 49 -9.09 8.89 4.53
C GLY A 49 -10.14 8.48 3.51
N ILE A 50 -9.81 8.70 2.22
CA ILE A 50 -10.62 8.22 1.10
C ILE A 50 -9.94 6.98 0.54
N PHE A 51 -10.72 5.92 0.36
CA PHE A 51 -10.28 4.70 -0.31
C PHE A 51 -11.05 4.51 -1.61
N ILE A 52 -10.36 4.10 -2.65
CA ILE A 52 -10.89 4.01 -4.00
C ILE A 52 -10.67 2.59 -4.52
N HIS A 53 -11.75 1.92 -4.91
CA HIS A 53 -11.69 0.68 -5.67
C HIS A 53 -11.79 1.02 -7.15
N TRP A 54 -10.64 1.07 -7.81
CA TRP A 54 -10.55 1.35 -9.23
C TRP A 54 -9.52 0.45 -9.90
N GLY A 55 -9.92 -0.19 -10.98
CA GLY A 55 -9.06 -1.10 -11.73
C GLY A 55 -9.78 -1.65 -12.95
N VAL A 56 -9.26 -2.74 -13.51
CA VAL A 56 -9.79 -3.36 -14.73
C VAL A 56 -11.26 -3.78 -14.58
N PHE A 57 -11.68 -4.20 -13.38
CA PHE A 57 -13.09 -4.50 -13.08
C PHE A 57 -14.03 -3.30 -13.22
N SER A 58 -13.51 -2.07 -13.17
CA SER A 58 -14.30 -0.85 -13.34
C SER A 58 -14.66 -0.59 -14.80
N VAL A 59 -13.94 -1.17 -15.77
CA VAL A 59 -14.21 -1.01 -17.22
C VAL A 59 -15.62 -1.44 -17.61
N PRO A 60 -16.11 -2.64 -17.26
CA PRO A 60 -17.50 -3.01 -17.56
C PRO A 60 -18.53 -2.21 -16.77
N SER A 61 -18.13 -1.51 -15.70
CA SER A 61 -19.00 -0.69 -14.84
C SER A 61 -20.28 -1.43 -14.40
N PHE A 62 -20.18 -2.72 -14.13
CA PHE A 62 -21.32 -3.57 -13.78
C PHE A 62 -21.00 -4.41 -12.53
N GLY A 63 -21.93 -4.48 -11.59
CA GLY A 63 -21.74 -5.23 -10.35
C GLY A 63 -20.73 -4.59 -9.40
N SER A 64 -19.63 -5.29 -9.10
CA SER A 64 -18.61 -4.89 -8.12
C SER A 64 -17.20 -5.27 -8.57
N GLU A 65 -16.19 -5.00 -7.73
CA GLU A 65 -14.80 -5.42 -7.95
C GLU A 65 -14.62 -6.93 -8.10
N TRP A 66 -15.62 -7.71 -7.69
CA TRP A 66 -15.69 -9.17 -7.88
C TRP A 66 -16.19 -9.60 -9.25
N PHE A 67 -16.32 -8.68 -10.21
CA PHE A 67 -16.87 -8.95 -11.55
C PHE A 67 -16.34 -10.23 -12.20
N TRP A 68 -15.03 -10.45 -12.15
CA TRP A 68 -14.41 -11.67 -12.70
C TRP A 68 -14.96 -12.94 -12.05
N TRP A 69 -15.05 -12.96 -10.71
CA TRP A 69 -15.58 -14.13 -9.99
C TRP A 69 -17.06 -14.33 -10.29
N SER A 70 -17.85 -13.25 -10.35
CA SER A 70 -19.26 -13.31 -10.72
C SER A 70 -19.46 -13.84 -12.14
N TRP A 71 -18.55 -13.55 -13.07
CA TRP A 71 -18.62 -14.03 -14.44
C TRP A 71 -18.09 -15.46 -14.62
N GLN A 72 -16.87 -15.74 -14.14
CA GLN A 72 -16.15 -16.98 -14.44
C GLN A 72 -16.24 -18.02 -13.32
N GLY A 73 -16.25 -17.59 -12.06
CA GLY A 73 -16.29 -18.47 -10.89
C GLY A 73 -17.70 -18.92 -10.56
N SER A 74 -18.51 -18.03 -10.01
CA SER A 74 -19.88 -18.34 -9.59
C SER A 74 -20.89 -18.37 -10.75
N LYS A 75 -20.53 -17.77 -11.90
CA LYS A 75 -21.38 -17.69 -13.09
C LYS A 75 -22.77 -17.11 -12.78
N SER A 76 -22.79 -15.99 -12.06
CA SER A 76 -24.00 -15.21 -11.80
C SER A 76 -24.75 -14.95 -13.10
N ARG A 77 -26.06 -15.23 -13.09
CA ARG A 77 -26.92 -15.12 -14.28
C ARG A 77 -26.82 -13.73 -14.91
N ASP A 78 -26.91 -12.69 -14.10
CA ASP A 78 -26.96 -11.31 -14.57
C ASP A 78 -25.62 -10.87 -15.16
N THR A 79 -24.50 -11.26 -14.54
CA THR A 79 -23.15 -10.96 -15.04
C THR A 79 -22.86 -11.70 -16.34
N VAL A 80 -23.24 -12.98 -16.43
CA VAL A 80 -23.07 -13.77 -17.66
C VAL A 80 -23.92 -13.21 -18.79
N GLN A 81 -25.16 -12.80 -18.50
CA GLN A 81 -26.05 -12.20 -19.50
C GLN A 81 -25.51 -10.84 -19.96
N PHE A 82 -25.10 -9.97 -19.03
CA PHE A 82 -24.45 -8.70 -19.35
C PHE A 82 -23.24 -8.89 -20.28
N MET A 83 -22.39 -9.89 -20.03
CA MET A 83 -21.25 -10.16 -20.91
C MET A 83 -21.67 -10.59 -22.31
N LYS A 84 -22.69 -11.44 -22.44
CA LYS A 84 -23.23 -11.86 -23.74
C LYS A 84 -23.84 -10.72 -24.54
N ASP A 85 -24.47 -9.76 -23.85
CA ASP A 85 -25.19 -8.67 -24.51
C ASP A 85 -24.27 -7.50 -24.92
N ASN A 86 -23.12 -7.34 -24.26
CA ASN A 86 -22.26 -6.17 -24.43
C ASN A 86 -20.87 -6.48 -25.02
N TYR A 87 -20.43 -7.74 -25.04
CA TYR A 87 -19.08 -8.12 -25.47
C TYR A 87 -19.10 -9.30 -26.45
N PRO A 88 -18.11 -9.41 -27.35
CA PRO A 88 -18.04 -10.51 -28.31
C PRO A 88 -17.89 -11.88 -27.61
N PRO A 89 -18.31 -12.99 -28.27
CA PRO A 89 -18.37 -14.31 -27.64
C PRO A 89 -17.02 -14.86 -27.14
N ASP A 90 -15.91 -14.43 -27.75
CA ASP A 90 -14.55 -14.84 -27.35
C ASP A 90 -13.87 -13.86 -26.39
N PHE A 91 -14.61 -12.85 -25.89
CA PHE A 91 -14.07 -11.88 -24.95
C PHE A 91 -13.67 -12.55 -23.64
N THR A 92 -12.49 -12.21 -23.14
CA THR A 92 -11.91 -12.70 -21.89
C THR A 92 -11.69 -11.54 -20.91
N TYR A 93 -11.58 -11.85 -19.62
CA TYR A 93 -11.37 -10.80 -18.62
C TYR A 93 -10.07 -10.00 -18.82
N PRO A 94 -8.92 -10.61 -19.21
CA PRO A 94 -7.72 -9.85 -19.57
C PRO A 94 -7.92 -8.82 -20.69
N ASP A 95 -8.88 -9.02 -21.60
CA ASP A 95 -9.12 -8.09 -22.72
C ASP A 95 -9.57 -6.69 -22.24
N PHE A 96 -10.21 -6.61 -21.07
CA PHE A 96 -10.51 -5.35 -20.40
C PHE A 96 -9.25 -4.53 -20.05
N GLY A 97 -8.09 -5.16 -19.88
CA GLY A 97 -6.83 -4.48 -19.56
C GLY A 97 -6.46 -3.44 -20.62
N SER A 98 -6.70 -3.75 -21.90
CA SER A 98 -6.47 -2.81 -23.01
C SER A 98 -7.46 -1.65 -23.05
N GLN A 99 -8.64 -1.82 -22.45
CA GLN A 99 -9.71 -0.83 -22.40
C GLN A 99 -9.62 0.06 -21.15
N PHE A 100 -8.84 -0.34 -20.15
CA PHE A 100 -8.58 0.47 -18.96
C PHE A 100 -7.58 1.60 -19.26
N LYS A 101 -8.09 2.66 -19.90
CA LYS A 101 -7.25 3.77 -20.41
C LYS A 101 -6.94 4.88 -19.41
N ALA A 102 -7.76 5.03 -18.37
CA ALA A 102 -7.62 6.13 -17.40
C ALA A 102 -7.55 7.53 -18.05
N GLU A 103 -8.34 7.77 -19.10
CA GLU A 103 -8.36 9.04 -19.86
C GLU A 103 -9.23 10.11 -19.20
N PHE A 104 -8.95 11.39 -19.52
CA PHE A 104 -9.56 12.60 -18.95
C PHE A 104 -10.43 13.34 -19.96
#